data_AF-A0AAV0WTB2-F1
#
_entry.id   AF-A0AAV0WTB2-F1
#
_cell.length_a   1.000
_cell.length_b   1.000
_cell.length_c   1.000
_cell.angle_alpha   90.00
_cell.angle_beta   90.00
_cell.angle_gamma   90.00
#
_symmetry.space_group_name_H-M   'P 1'
#
loop_
_entity.id
_entity.type
_entity.pdbx_description
1 polymer ?
#
loop_
_entity_poly.entity_id
_entity_poly.type
_entity_poly.pdbx_seq_one_letter_code
_entity_poly.pdbx_strand_id
1 'polypeptide(L)'
;MWKEKNDDNMDFLKLLDEVTFLPSIKKCILIAATLPSTTCSVERSFSSLKRLKTWLRSTVTENRLNGLALMNVYKTYVQAQKSNIIDETIKLFAMEPRRMQFLFNDQ
;
A
#
# COMPACT_ATOMS: atom_id res chain seq x y z
N MET A 1 26.20 -11.21 18.30
CA MET A 1 27.31 -11.04 17.35
C MET A 1 26.84 -11.58 16.01
N TRP A 2 26.10 -10.76 15.25
CA TRP A 2 25.66 -11.15 13.91
C TRP A 2 26.88 -11.06 13.01
N LYS A 3 27.29 -12.20 12.46
CA LYS A 3 28.43 -12.29 11.56
C LYS A 3 28.03 -11.57 10.27
N GLU A 4 28.75 -10.51 9.92
CA GLU A 4 28.64 -9.87 8.62
C GLU A 4 28.88 -10.93 7.56
N LYS A 5 27.85 -11.18 6.75
CA LYS A 5 27.92 -12.11 5.64
C LYS A 5 28.63 -11.32 4.55
N ASN A 6 29.91 -11.64 4.31
CA ASN A 6 30.65 -11.10 3.17
C ASN A 6 29.79 -11.32 1.92
N ASP A 7 29.39 -10.21 1.31
CA ASP A 7 28.63 -10.17 0.07
C ASP A 7 29.52 -10.64 -1.08
N ASP A 8 29.59 -11.95 -1.27
CA ASP A 8 29.88 -12.57 -2.57
C ASP A 8 28.69 -12.40 -3.53
N ASN A 9 27.82 -11.41 -3.28
CA ASN A 9 26.85 -10.90 -4.22
C ASN A 9 27.63 -10.15 -5.30
N MET A 10 28.16 -10.89 -6.27
CA MET A 10 28.48 -10.34 -7.58
C MET A 10 27.33 -9.42 -7.98
N ASP A 11 27.61 -8.12 -8.04
CA ASP A 11 26.62 -7.06 -8.24
C ASP A 11 25.66 -7.44 -9.37
N PHE A 12 24.46 -7.89 -9.00
CA PHE A 12 23.37 -8.11 -9.96
C PHE A 12 23.13 -6.85 -10.80
N LEU A 13 23.41 -5.68 -10.20
CA LEU A 13 23.41 -4.38 -10.86
C LEU A 13 24.51 -4.24 -11.92
N LYS A 14 25.72 -4.74 -11.69
CA LYS A 14 26.82 -4.75 -12.68
C LYS A 14 26.51 -5.73 -13.82
N LEU A 15 25.95 -6.90 -13.51
CA LEU A 15 25.47 -7.84 -14.55
C LEU A 15 24.34 -7.25 -15.40
N LEU A 16 23.41 -6.51 -14.81
CA LEU A 16 22.35 -5.81 -15.56
C LEU A 16 22.88 -4.65 -16.42
N ASP A 17 24.05 -4.13 -16.09
CA ASP A 17 24.74 -3.09 -16.86
C ASP A 17 25.49 -3.69 -18.07
N GLU A 18 26.09 -4.88 -17.93
CA GLU A 18 26.65 -5.64 -19.06
C GLU A 18 25.57 -6.19 -20.01
N VAL A 19 24.37 -6.50 -19.51
CA VAL A 19 23.24 -6.99 -20.33
C VAL A 19 22.52 -5.84 -21.08
N THR A 20 22.99 -4.61 -20.98
CA THR A 20 22.46 -3.44 -21.73
C THR A 20 22.51 -3.61 -23.25
N PHE A 21 23.45 -4.42 -23.77
CA PHE A 21 23.54 -4.72 -25.21
C PHE A 21 22.35 -5.53 -25.75
N LEU A 22 21.54 -6.16 -24.89
CA LEU A 22 20.40 -7.00 -25.26
C LEU A 22 19.12 -6.53 -24.53
N PRO A 23 18.46 -5.46 -25.01
CA PRO A 23 17.37 -4.80 -24.30
C PRO A 23 16.16 -5.71 -24.03
N SER A 24 15.90 -6.70 -24.89
CA SER A 24 14.81 -7.66 -24.71
C SER A 24 15.09 -8.64 -23.56
N ILE A 25 16.34 -9.10 -23.43
CA ILE A 25 16.75 -10.04 -22.38
C ILE A 25 16.74 -9.33 -21.01
N LYS A 26 17.21 -8.08 -20.96
CA LYS A 26 17.13 -7.24 -19.76
C LYS A 26 15.69 -7.10 -19.24
N LYS A 27 14.72 -6.89 -20.13
CA LYS A 27 13.29 -6.81 -19.76
C LYS A 27 12.78 -8.14 -19.20
N CYS A 28 13.11 -9.28 -19.82
CA CYS A 28 12.70 -10.59 -19.33
C CYS A 28 13.27 -10.88 -17.94
N ILE A 29 14.55 -10.58 -17.71
CA ILE A 29 15.20 -10.75 -16.39
C ILE A 29 14.56 -9.84 -15.35
N LEU A 30 14.27 -8.59 -15.69
CA LEU A 30 13.61 -7.65 -14.78
C LEU A 30 12.21 -8.15 -14.39
N ILE A 31 11.42 -8.60 -15.36
CA ILE A 31 10.10 -9.19 -15.11
C ILE A 31 10.23 -10.41 -14.19
N ALA A 32 11.14 -11.33 -14.51
CA ALA A 32 11.40 -12.52 -13.70
C ALA A 32 11.83 -12.17 -12.26
N ALA A 33 12.63 -11.12 -12.08
CA ALA A 33 13.07 -10.64 -10.76
C ALA A 33 11.95 -9.93 -9.97
N THR A 34 11.03 -9.23 -10.65
CA THR A 34 9.87 -8.59 -10.01
C THR A 34 8.77 -9.58 -9.66
N LEU A 35 8.74 -10.75 -10.29
CA LEU A 35 7.80 -11.80 -9.92
C LEU A 35 8.12 -12.27 -8.50
N PRO A 36 7.13 -12.26 -7.59
CA PRO A 36 7.34 -12.78 -6.26
C PRO A 36 7.66 -14.27 -6.37
N SER A 37 8.92 -14.63 -6.13
CA SER A 37 9.38 -16.03 -6.14
C SER A 37 8.70 -16.87 -5.04
N THR A 38 8.03 -16.23 -4.06
CA THR A 38 7.36 -16.89 -2.93
C THR A 38 5.95 -16.35 -2.70
N THR A 39 5.05 -17.21 -2.21
CA THR A 39 3.66 -16.87 -1.85
C THR A 39 3.55 -16.03 -0.57
N CYS A 40 4.62 -15.91 0.21
CA CYS A 40 4.65 -15.25 1.51
C CYS A 40 4.18 -13.78 1.46
N SER A 41 4.54 -13.04 0.41
CA SER A 41 4.09 -11.64 0.24
C SER A 41 2.58 -11.53 0.05
N VAL A 42 2.00 -12.47 -0.71
CA VAL A 42 0.56 -12.55 -0.97
C VAL A 42 -0.18 -12.99 0.29
N GLU A 43 0.33 -14.01 1.00
CA GLU A 43 -0.23 -14.46 2.29
C GLU A 43 -0.23 -13.36 3.35
N ARG A 44 0.85 -12.59 3.46
CA ARG A 44 0.93 -11.41 4.35
C ARG A 44 -0.13 -10.36 3.99
N SER A 45 -0.35 -10.14 2.70
CA SER A 45 -1.36 -9.20 2.20
C SER A 45 -2.79 -9.68 2.49
N PHE A 46 -3.10 -10.94 2.24
CA PHE A 46 -4.40 -11.53 2.57
C PHE A 46 -4.66 -11.59 4.08
N SER A 47 -3.65 -11.90 4.89
CA SER A 47 -3.74 -11.84 6.35
C SER A 47 -4.07 -10.41 6.83
N SER A 48 -3.43 -9.41 6.24
CA SER A 48 -3.73 -8.00 6.52
C SER A 48 -5.15 -7.63 6.08
N LEU A 49 -5.59 -8.07 4.90
CA LEU A 49 -6.95 -7.85 4.40
C LEU A 49 -8.00 -8.52 5.29
N LYS A 50 -7.73 -9.72 5.80
CA LYS A 50 -8.61 -10.43 6.75
C LYS A 50 -8.79 -9.64 8.05
N ARG A 51 -7.76 -8.90 8.50
CA ARG A 51 -7.87 -7.99 9.66
C ARG A 51 -8.67 -6.73 9.34
N LEU A 52 -8.63 -6.24 8.10
CA LEU A 52 -9.41 -5.08 7.65
C LEU A 52 -10.89 -5.42 7.43
N LYS A 53 -11.17 -6.59 6.86
CA LYS A 53 -12.52 -7.10 6.57
C LYS A 53 -12.99 -8.00 7.71
N THR A 54 -13.43 -7.38 8.79
CA THR A 54 -14.00 -8.08 9.95
C THR A 54 -15.48 -8.43 9.73
N TRP A 55 -15.99 -9.40 10.49
CA TRP A 55 -17.38 -9.88 10.38
C TRP A 55 -18.41 -8.77 10.60
N LEU A 56 -18.22 -7.93 11.62
CA LEU A 56 -19.05 -6.74 11.90
C LEU A 56 -18.99 -5.69 10.78
N ARG A 57 -17.99 -5.76 9.91
CA ARG A 57 -17.74 -4.84 8.79
C ARG A 57 -18.00 -5.50 7.43
N SER A 58 -18.73 -6.61 7.41
CA SER A 58 -19.01 -7.40 6.20
C SER A 58 -19.76 -6.62 5.11
N THR A 59 -20.52 -5.59 5.47
CA THR A 59 -21.32 -4.75 4.55
C THR A 59 -20.56 -3.55 3.95
N VAL A 60 -19.26 -3.40 4.19
CA VAL A 60 -18.50 -2.28 3.62
C VAL A 60 -18.34 -2.43 2.11
N THR A 61 -18.71 -1.38 1.38
CA THR A 61 -18.53 -1.25 -0.07
C THR A 61 -17.06 -1.43 -0.47
N GLU A 62 -16.83 -2.05 -1.62
CA GLU A 62 -15.49 -2.32 -2.14
C GLU A 62 -14.60 -1.06 -2.23
N ASN A 63 -15.14 0.08 -2.67
CA ASN A 63 -14.40 1.35 -2.73
C ASN A 63 -13.80 1.76 -1.38
N ARG A 64 -14.57 1.62 -0.30
CA ARG A 64 -14.12 1.94 1.06
C ARG A 64 -13.09 0.92 1.56
N LEU A 65 -13.27 -0.36 1.23
CA LEU A 65 -12.33 -1.41 1.60
C LEU A 65 -10.98 -1.22 0.89
N ASN A 66 -11.00 -0.90 -0.40
CA ASN A 66 -9.79 -0.64 -1.19
C ASN A 66 -9.03 0.58 -0.65
N GLY A 67 -9.73 1.67 -0.32
CA GLY A 67 -9.11 2.83 0.34
C GLY A 67 -8.41 2.47 1.66
N LEU A 68 -9.04 1.64 2.50
CA LEU A 68 -8.44 1.16 3.75
C LEU A 68 -7.24 0.24 3.54
N ALA A 69 -7.32 -0.64 2.54
CA ALA A 69 -6.22 -1.52 2.18
C ALA A 69 -5.01 -0.71 1.71
N LEU A 70 -5.21 0.29 0.85
CA LEU A 70 -4.16 1.20 0.41
C LEU A 70 -3.53 1.96 1.57
N MET A 71 -4.33 2.53 2.47
CA MET A 71 -3.80 3.21 3.66
C MET A 71 -3.01 2.28 4.58
N ASN A 72 -3.38 1.00 4.67
CA ASN A 72 -2.66 0.02 5.47
C ASN A 72 -1.32 -0.40 4.83
N VAL A 73 -1.27 -0.53 3.50
CA VAL A 73 -0.04 -0.84 2.75
C VAL A 73 0.94 0.33 2.81
N TYR A 74 0.45 1.55 2.56
CA TYR A 74 1.25 2.79 2.56
C TYR A 74 1.26 3.50 3.93
N LYS A 75 1.11 2.75 5.02
CA LYS A 75 0.96 3.30 6.37
C LYS A 75 2.09 4.26 6.76
N THR A 76 3.33 3.97 6.37
CA THR A 76 4.50 4.83 6.66
C THR A 76 4.40 6.19 5.97
N TYR A 77 3.97 6.20 4.71
CA TYR A 77 3.74 7.42 3.94
C TYR A 77 2.58 8.24 4.53
N VAL A 78 1.47 7.58 4.84
CA VAL A 78 0.30 8.22 5.47
C VAL A 78 0.65 8.81 6.84
N GLN A 79 1.50 8.12 7.62
CA GLN A 79 1.97 8.63 8.91
C GLN A 79 2.88 9.85 8.76
N ALA A 80 3.74 9.89 7.75
CA ALA A 80 4.62 11.02 7.48
C ALA A 80 3.84 12.29 7.08
N GLN A 81 2.73 12.15 6.33
CA GLN A 81 1.91 13.26 5.85
C GLN A 81 0.61 13.47 6.64
N LYS A 82 0.55 12.95 7.87
CA LYS A 82 -0.68 12.91 8.67
C LYS A 82 -1.34 14.28 8.85
N SER A 83 -0.57 15.34 9.10
CA SER A 83 -1.11 16.70 9.29
C SER A 83 -1.86 17.20 8.05
N ASN A 84 -1.25 17.06 6.89
CA ASN A 84 -1.79 17.57 5.62
C ASN A 84 -3.07 16.83 5.24
N ILE A 85 -3.07 15.50 5.40
CA ILE A 85 -4.24 14.66 5.14
C ILE A 85 -5.40 15.06 6.06
N ILE A 86 -5.14 15.32 7.34
CA ILE A 86 -6.18 15.75 8.27
C ILE A 86 -6.77 17.09 7.83
N ASP A 87 -5.94 18.09 7.52
CA ASP A 87 -6.43 19.41 7.11
C ASP A 87 -7.25 19.34 5.81
N GLU A 88 -6.82 18.54 4.84
CA GLU A 88 -7.56 18.30 3.59
C GLU A 88 -8.89 17.60 3.84
N THR A 89 -8.91 16.56 4.69
CA THR A 89 -10.15 15.87 5.02
C THR A 89 -11.14 16.81 5.74
N ILE A 90 -10.67 17.65 6.67
CA ILE A 90 -11.51 18.63 7.35
C ILE A 90 -12.12 19.60 6.34
N LYS A 91 -11.33 20.12 5.39
CA LYS A 91 -11.83 21.01 4.33
C LYS A 91 -12.87 20.31 3.45
N LEU A 92 -12.62 19.07 3.04
CA LEU A 92 -13.54 18.27 2.23
C LEU A 92 -14.88 18.07 2.95
N PHE A 93 -14.85 17.66 4.22
CA PHE A 93 -16.05 17.47 5.02
C PHE A 93 -16.76 18.78 5.39
N ALA A 94 -16.05 19.91 5.41
CA ALA A 94 -16.65 21.22 5.61
C ALA A 94 -17.40 21.73 4.36
N MET A 95 -17.00 21.29 3.17
CA MET A 95 -17.67 21.62 1.91
C MET A 95 -18.99 20.85 1.72
N GLU A 96 -19.11 19.64 2.27
CA GLU A 96 -20.35 18.88 2.22
C GLU A 96 -21.30 19.27 3.37
N PRO A 97 -22.51 19.78 3.10
CA PRO A 97 -23.48 20.04 4.16
C PRO A 97 -23.86 18.69 4.78
N ARG A 98 -23.42 18.47 6.02
CA ARG A 98 -23.77 17.26 6.77
C ARG A 98 -25.30 17.10 6.75
N ARG A 99 -25.77 15.91 6.39
CA ARG A 99 -27.17 15.47 6.62
C ARG A 99 -27.45 15.28 8.12
N MET A 100 -27.13 16.29 8.92
CA MET A 100 -27.54 16.37 10.32
C MET A 100 -28.83 17.17 10.33
N GLN A 101 -29.96 16.48 10.11
CA GLN A 101 -31.26 17.06 10.45
C GLN A 101 -31.29 17.16 11.97
N PHE A 102 -30.97 18.34 12.50
CA PHE A 102 -31.29 18.62 13.89
C PHE A 102 -32.82 18.65 13.98
N LEU A 103 -33.41 17.68 14.68
CA LEU A 103 -34.85 17.58 14.91
C LEU A 103 -35.39 18.71 15.83
N PHE A 104 -34.61 19.76 16.04
CA PHE A 104 -35.01 20.95 16.76
C PHE A 104 -35.33 22.04 15.73
N ASN A 105 -36.45 21.86 15.02
CA ASN A 105 -37.21 23.02 14.58
C ASN A 105 -37.89 23.55 15.84
N ASP A 106 -37.27 24.54 16.48
CA ASP A 106 -37.95 25.33 17.50
C ASP A 106 -39.21 25.94 16.87
N GLN A 107 -40.30 25.88 17.64
CA GLN A 107 -41.63 26.35 17.28
C GLN A 107 -41.67 27.84 16.90
#